data_AF-A0A2W6UA40-F1
#
_entry.id   AF-A0A2W6UA40-F1
#
_cell.length_a   1.000
_cell.length_b   1.000
_cell.length_c   1.000
_cell.angle_alpha   90.00
_cell.angle_beta   90.00
_cell.angle_gamma   90.00
#
_symmetry.space_group_name_H-M   'P 1'
#
loop_
_entity.id
_entity.type
_entity.pdbx_description
1 polymer ?
#
loop_
_entity_poly.entity_id
_entity_poly.type
_entity_poly.pdbx_seq_one_letter_code
_entity_poly.pdbx_strand_id
1 'polypeptide(L)'
;MSVVPEQLSPPSHHPLANGELHRLLAVGVGRSVDLRTFFAHVRAVAALLPPAEHAINLCDDRYRFLVAFCAVALRGQVNLLPSSRAAAVVADVQQRYAQTYCISDDALEQLPADSFVLPAELPQLDGDLPQLASDQLVAIGFTSGSTGTPSANSKTWGSFLASTAQNLQALQSLWGDAQPALVATVPSQHMYGMEMAVLLPLLAPATLQAGRPFFPQDVVLALQQVQAPRVLITTPVHLKALVESGV
;
A
#
# COMPACT_ATOMS: atom_id res chain seq x y z
N MET A 1 31.82 -4.18 39.05
CA MET A 1 31.30 -4.81 37.83
C MET A 1 30.92 -3.68 36.88
N SER A 2 31.73 -3.42 35.85
CA SER A 2 31.37 -2.46 34.79
C SER A 2 30.36 -3.12 33.87
N VAL A 3 29.19 -2.51 33.73
CA VAL A 3 28.22 -2.85 32.71
C VAL A 3 28.78 -2.32 31.38
N VAL A 4 29.15 -3.22 30.49
CA VAL A 4 29.51 -2.88 29.11
C VAL A 4 28.21 -2.43 28.44
N PRO A 5 28.14 -1.23 27.83
CA PRO A 5 26.96 -0.83 27.08
C PRO A 5 26.82 -1.78 25.88
N GLU A 6 25.68 -2.45 25.81
CA GLU A 6 25.29 -3.29 24.67
C GLU A 6 25.25 -2.37 23.45
N GLN A 7 26.24 -2.48 22.57
CA GLN A 7 26.26 -1.77 21.30
C GLN A 7 25.11 -2.32 20.45
N LEU A 8 23.97 -1.63 20.48
CA LEU A 8 22.87 -1.87 19.56
C LEU A 8 23.44 -1.76 18.14
N SER A 9 23.42 -2.88 17.41
CA SER A 9 23.83 -2.89 16.02
C SER A 9 22.96 -1.89 15.24
N PRO A 10 23.54 -1.14 14.27
CA PRO A 10 22.76 -0.22 13.46
C PRO A 10 21.60 -0.98 12.78
N PRO A 11 20.41 -0.37 12.65
CA PRO A 11 19.27 -1.05 12.05
C PRO A 11 19.60 -1.43 10.61
N SER A 12 19.24 -2.67 10.23
CA SER A 12 19.40 -3.12 8.85
C SER A 12 18.47 -2.34 7.93
N HIS A 13 19.01 -1.80 6.84
CA HIS A 13 18.23 -1.17 5.78
C HIS A 13 17.86 -2.18 4.70
N HIS A 14 16.62 -2.11 4.22
CA HIS A 14 16.07 -3.01 3.21
C HIS A 14 15.50 -2.19 2.05
N PRO A 15 15.55 -2.72 0.81
CA PRO A 15 14.95 -2.05 -0.32
C PRO A 15 13.43 -1.89 -0.11
N LEU A 16 12.87 -0.80 -0.65
CA LEU A 16 11.44 -0.53 -0.59
C LEU A 16 10.60 -1.54 -1.40
N ALA A 17 11.19 -2.14 -2.44
CA ALA A 17 10.61 -3.21 -3.24
C ALA A 17 11.70 -4.17 -3.74
N ASN A 18 11.34 -5.44 -3.94
CA ASN A 18 12.25 -6.50 -4.37
C ASN A 18 12.17 -6.78 -5.87
N GLY A 19 13.29 -7.17 -6.48
CA GLY A 19 13.38 -7.62 -7.87
C GLY A 19 14.11 -6.65 -8.80
N GLU A 20 14.25 -7.07 -10.06
CA GLU A 20 14.95 -6.30 -11.10
C GLU A 20 14.22 -5.02 -11.47
N LEU A 21 14.96 -3.98 -11.88
CA LEU A 21 14.39 -2.67 -12.20
C LEU A 21 13.34 -2.67 -13.33
N HIS A 22 13.43 -3.62 -14.25
CA HIS A 22 12.48 -3.79 -15.35
C HIS A 22 11.31 -4.74 -15.00
N ARG A 23 11.26 -5.25 -13.76
CA ARG A 23 10.13 -6.05 -13.27
C ARG A 23 8.86 -5.21 -13.35
N LEU A 24 7.86 -5.72 -14.05
CA LEU A 24 6.54 -5.11 -14.10
C LEU A 24 5.92 -5.12 -12.69
N LEU A 25 5.70 -3.94 -12.11
CA LEU A 25 5.11 -3.79 -10.78
C LEU A 25 3.59 -3.64 -10.87
N ALA A 26 3.11 -2.82 -11.80
CA ALA A 26 1.69 -2.49 -11.89
C ALA A 26 1.18 -2.34 -13.33
N VAL A 27 -0.09 -2.68 -13.54
CA VAL A 27 -0.82 -2.49 -14.80
C VAL A 27 -2.13 -1.75 -14.50
N GLY A 28 -2.40 -0.71 -15.26
CA GLY A 28 -3.67 0.00 -15.28
C GLY A 28 -4.18 0.18 -16.70
N VAL A 29 -5.27 0.95 -16.86
CA VAL A 29 -5.83 1.25 -18.19
C VAL A 29 -4.79 1.98 -19.04
N GLY A 30 -4.29 1.31 -20.09
CA GLY A 30 -3.33 1.88 -21.03
C GLY A 30 -1.93 2.15 -20.46
N ARG A 31 -1.60 1.65 -19.26
CA ARG A 31 -0.31 1.90 -18.60
C ARG A 31 0.27 0.64 -17.95
N SER A 32 1.56 0.44 -18.15
CA SER A 32 2.37 -0.56 -17.48
C SER A 32 3.52 0.15 -16.78
N VAL A 33 3.79 -0.22 -15.54
CA VAL A 33 4.79 0.44 -14.69
C VAL A 33 5.77 -0.58 -14.16
N ASP A 34 7.05 -0.39 -14.45
CA ASP A 34 8.13 -1.19 -13.88
C ASP A 34 8.65 -0.61 -12.54
N LEU A 35 9.55 -1.34 -11.88
CA LEU A 35 10.14 -0.90 -10.62
C LEU A 35 10.96 0.39 -10.76
N ARG A 36 11.65 0.62 -11.88
CA ARG A 36 12.41 1.85 -12.14
C ARG A 36 11.49 3.07 -12.11
N THR A 37 10.42 3.04 -12.91
CA THR A 37 9.43 4.12 -12.96
C THR A 37 8.73 4.29 -11.61
N PHE A 38 8.40 3.19 -10.93
CA PHE A 38 7.85 3.25 -9.58
C PHE A 38 8.77 3.98 -8.58
N PHE A 39 10.05 3.64 -8.51
CA PHE A 39 10.97 4.34 -7.62
C PHE A 39 11.11 5.82 -7.98
N ALA A 40 11.07 6.16 -9.27
CA ALA A 40 11.09 7.55 -9.71
C ALA A 40 9.84 8.32 -9.26
N HIS A 41 8.65 7.71 -9.35
CA HIS A 41 7.41 8.29 -8.82
C HIS A 41 7.46 8.44 -7.30
N VAL A 42 7.94 7.44 -6.56
CA VAL A 42 8.05 7.49 -5.10
C VAL A 42 8.94 8.64 -4.65
N ARG A 43 10.13 8.79 -5.25
CA ARG A 43 11.06 9.89 -4.90
C ARG A 43 10.46 11.26 -5.22
N ALA A 44 9.85 11.40 -6.38
CA ALA A 44 9.26 12.66 -6.80
C ALA A 44 8.07 13.05 -5.92
N VAL A 45 7.17 12.10 -5.63
CA VAL A 45 6.05 12.35 -4.71
C VAL A 45 6.56 12.67 -3.32
N ALA A 46 7.53 11.92 -2.79
CA ALA A 46 8.14 12.19 -1.48
C ALA A 46 8.67 13.63 -1.37
N ALA A 47 9.30 14.14 -2.43
CA ALA A 47 9.81 15.52 -2.47
C ALA A 47 8.71 16.60 -2.45
N LEU A 48 7.46 16.25 -2.82
CA LEU A 48 6.32 17.15 -2.83
C LEU A 48 5.45 17.06 -1.57
N LEU A 49 5.59 15.99 -0.77
CA LEU A 49 4.76 15.79 0.41
C LEU A 49 4.99 16.89 1.46
N PRO A 50 3.93 17.39 2.11
CA PRO A 50 4.05 18.35 3.20
C PRO A 50 4.97 17.87 4.34
N PRO A 51 5.65 18.78 5.05
CA PRO A 51 6.30 18.45 6.31
C PRO A 51 5.22 18.14 7.36
N ALA A 52 5.20 16.89 7.82
CA ALA A 52 4.20 16.32 8.72
C ALA A 52 4.80 15.10 9.42
N GLU A 53 4.13 14.58 10.45
CA GLU A 53 4.49 13.31 11.10
C GLU A 53 3.67 12.14 10.53
N HIS A 54 2.43 12.42 10.13
CA HIS A 54 1.45 11.40 9.78
C HIS A 54 0.72 11.75 8.47
N ALA A 55 0.36 10.72 7.71
CA ALA A 55 -0.45 10.86 6.51
C ALA A 55 -1.59 9.84 6.50
N ILE A 56 -2.79 10.27 6.12
CA ILE A 56 -3.92 9.37 5.80
C ILE A 56 -4.00 9.25 4.29
N ASN A 57 -3.71 8.06 3.75
CA ASN A 57 -3.77 7.79 2.32
C ASN A 57 -5.20 7.39 1.92
N LEU A 58 -5.87 8.26 1.16
CA LEU A 58 -7.24 8.11 0.68
C LEU A 58 -7.32 7.75 -0.81
N CYS A 59 -6.19 7.48 -1.47
CA CYS A 59 -6.18 7.18 -2.90
C CYS A 59 -7.01 5.93 -3.23
N ASP A 60 -7.84 6.01 -4.28
CA ASP A 60 -8.61 4.87 -4.78
C ASP A 60 -7.85 4.01 -5.79
N ASP A 61 -7.06 4.64 -6.66
CA ASP A 61 -6.16 3.92 -7.57
C ASP A 61 -5.03 3.29 -6.74
N ARG A 62 -4.93 1.96 -6.82
CA ARG A 62 -4.01 1.18 -5.98
C ARG A 62 -2.56 1.49 -6.28
N TYR A 63 -2.24 1.83 -7.53
CA TYR A 63 -0.88 2.21 -7.88
C TYR A 63 -0.51 3.56 -7.24
N ARG A 64 -1.40 4.54 -7.28
CA ARG A 64 -1.24 5.83 -6.58
C ARG A 64 -1.19 5.67 -5.06
N PHE A 65 -2.05 4.81 -4.50
CA PHE A 65 -1.98 4.43 -3.09
C PHE A 65 -0.59 3.86 -2.75
N LEU A 66 -0.08 2.94 -3.56
CA LEU A 66 1.22 2.30 -3.38
C LEU A 66 2.37 3.32 -3.39
N VAL A 67 2.35 4.24 -4.36
CA VAL A 67 3.33 5.33 -4.47
C VAL A 67 3.27 6.24 -3.24
N ALA A 68 2.08 6.70 -2.85
CA ALA A 68 1.90 7.56 -1.68
C ALA A 68 2.33 6.88 -0.38
N PHE A 69 1.95 5.61 -0.17
CA PHE A 69 2.35 4.83 1.00
C PHE A 69 3.86 4.80 1.16
N CYS A 70 4.57 4.52 0.07
CA CYS A 70 6.02 4.45 0.06
C CYS A 70 6.69 5.82 0.18
N ALA A 71 6.12 6.85 -0.44
CA ALA A 71 6.63 8.22 -0.36
C ALA A 71 6.54 8.78 1.08
N VAL A 72 5.42 8.52 1.77
CA VAL A 72 5.22 8.83 3.19
C VAL A 72 6.29 8.13 4.04
N ALA A 73 6.47 6.82 3.85
CA ALA A 73 7.50 6.06 4.57
C ALA A 73 8.91 6.59 4.25
N LEU A 74 9.22 6.92 3.00
CA LEU A 74 10.53 7.47 2.60
C LEU A 74 10.81 8.84 3.24
N ARG A 75 9.76 9.61 3.56
CA ARG A 75 9.85 10.87 4.32
C ARG A 75 10.01 10.68 5.83
N GLY A 76 10.05 9.43 6.32
CA GLY A 76 10.06 9.13 7.75
C GLY A 76 8.72 9.37 8.43
N GLN A 77 7.65 9.56 7.65
CA GLN A 77 6.28 9.77 8.15
C GLN A 77 5.56 8.42 8.31
N VAL A 78 4.48 8.43 9.08
CA VAL A 78 3.69 7.23 9.37
C VAL A 78 2.37 7.25 8.61
N ASN A 79 2.06 6.16 7.90
CA ASN A 79 0.75 5.96 7.28
C ASN A 79 -0.29 5.59 8.33
N LEU A 80 -1.28 6.45 8.54
CA LEU A 80 -2.46 6.15 9.36
C LEU A 80 -3.50 5.46 8.50
N LEU A 81 -3.92 4.26 8.91
CA LEU A 81 -4.83 3.41 8.13
C LEU A 81 -6.20 3.32 8.84
N PRO A 82 -7.10 4.29 8.62
CA PRO A 82 -8.42 4.29 9.23
C PRO A 82 -9.23 3.07 8.80
N SER A 83 -10.18 2.65 9.65
CA SER A 83 -11.06 1.52 9.38
C SER A 83 -12.03 1.77 8.21
N SER A 84 -12.19 3.02 7.77
CA SER A 84 -12.93 3.37 6.54
C SER A 84 -12.50 4.75 6.05
N ARG A 85 -12.91 5.12 4.83
CA ARG A 85 -12.74 6.47 4.27
C ARG A 85 -13.88 7.43 4.65
N ALA A 86 -14.79 7.04 5.54
CA ALA A 86 -15.88 7.93 5.95
C ALA A 86 -15.32 9.19 6.64
N ALA A 87 -15.83 10.36 6.27
CA ALA A 87 -15.30 11.65 6.73
C ALA A 87 -15.18 11.74 8.27
N ALA A 88 -16.16 11.23 9.01
CA ALA A 88 -16.13 11.18 10.47
C ALA A 88 -14.99 10.32 11.03
N VAL A 89 -14.68 9.19 10.38
CA VAL A 89 -13.59 8.28 10.80
C VAL A 89 -12.23 8.90 10.48
N VAL A 90 -12.10 9.55 9.32
CA VAL A 90 -10.88 10.28 8.94
C VAL A 90 -10.62 11.43 9.91
N ALA A 91 -11.66 12.23 10.21
CA ALA A 91 -11.58 13.34 11.15
C ALA A 91 -11.19 12.89 12.57
N ASP A 92 -11.75 11.77 13.05
CA ASP A 92 -11.39 11.18 14.36
C ASP A 92 -9.89 10.84 14.42
N VAL A 93 -9.34 10.22 13.37
CA VAL A 93 -7.91 9.91 13.27
C VAL A 93 -7.06 11.18 13.22
N GLN A 94 -7.46 12.19 12.44
CA GLN A 94 -6.74 13.48 12.38
C GLN A 94 -6.72 14.20 13.74
N GLN A 95 -7.79 14.11 14.53
CA GLN A 95 -7.84 14.71 15.87
C GLN A 95 -6.94 13.98 16.87
N ARG A 96 -6.73 12.67 16.69
CA ARG A 96 -5.94 11.84 17.60
C ARG A 96 -4.43 11.91 17.33
N TYR A 97 -4.02 12.24 16.10
CA TYR A 97 -2.61 12.29 15.68
C TYR A 97 -2.25 13.68 15.19
N ALA A 98 -1.30 14.33 15.86
CA ALA A 98 -0.82 15.65 15.49
C ALA A 98 -0.10 15.63 14.12
N GLN A 99 -0.07 16.79 13.46
CA GLN A 99 0.58 16.98 12.16
C GLN A 99 0.18 15.91 11.13
N THR A 100 -1.14 15.67 11.02
CA THR A 100 -1.73 14.74 10.07
C THR A 100 -2.32 15.48 8.89
N TYR A 101 -2.00 15.03 7.67
CA TYR A 101 -2.64 15.47 6.43
C TYR A 101 -3.25 14.27 5.69
N CYS A 102 -4.13 14.55 4.75
CA CYS A 102 -4.69 13.51 3.88
C CYS A 102 -4.02 13.54 2.50
N ILE A 103 -3.87 12.39 1.86
CA ILE A 103 -3.42 12.27 0.46
C ILE A 103 -4.57 11.71 -0.36
N SER A 104 -4.90 12.35 -1.48
CA SER A 104 -5.94 11.88 -2.42
C SER A 104 -5.40 11.82 -3.83
N ASP A 105 -6.02 10.98 -4.66
CA ASP A 105 -5.84 10.96 -6.11
C ASP A 105 -7.01 11.55 -6.90
N ASP A 106 -8.10 11.92 -6.22
CA ASP A 106 -9.22 12.63 -6.81
C ASP A 106 -9.39 14.00 -6.16
N ALA A 107 -9.35 15.06 -6.98
CA ALA A 107 -9.59 16.43 -6.57
C ALA A 107 -11.09 16.77 -6.46
N LEU A 108 -11.96 15.91 -6.98
CA LEU A 108 -13.41 16.14 -7.07
C LEU A 108 -14.16 15.67 -5.82
N GLU A 109 -13.51 14.91 -4.93
CA GLU A 109 -14.06 14.56 -3.62
C GLU A 109 -14.10 15.79 -2.70
N GLN A 110 -15.10 15.84 -1.79
CA GLN A 110 -15.08 16.78 -0.66
C GLN A 110 -14.00 16.35 0.33
N LEU A 111 -12.77 16.71 0.02
CA LEU A 111 -11.61 16.34 0.79
C LEU A 111 -11.56 17.07 2.13
N PRO A 112 -11.02 16.44 3.19
CA PRO A 112 -10.71 17.14 4.43
C PRO A 112 -9.82 18.36 4.19
N ALA A 113 -9.88 19.33 5.10
CA ALA A 113 -8.89 20.40 5.14
C ALA A 113 -7.46 19.81 5.19
N ASP A 114 -6.50 20.51 4.58
CA ASP A 114 -5.09 20.11 4.48
C ASP A 114 -4.83 18.84 3.64
N SER A 115 -5.73 18.49 2.73
CA SER A 115 -5.49 17.40 1.78
C SER A 115 -4.48 17.77 0.71
N PHE A 116 -3.48 16.91 0.50
CA PHE A 116 -2.56 16.94 -0.62
C PHE A 116 -3.10 16.06 -1.76
N VAL A 117 -3.42 16.67 -2.90
CA VAL A 117 -3.87 15.93 -4.08
C VAL A 117 -2.67 15.57 -4.93
N LEU A 118 -2.50 14.27 -5.21
CA LEU A 118 -1.46 13.77 -6.11
C LEU A 118 -1.68 14.31 -7.53
N PRO A 119 -0.64 14.84 -8.21
CA PRO A 119 -0.74 15.32 -9.59
C PRO A 119 -1.33 14.26 -10.52
N ALA A 120 -2.13 14.67 -11.51
CA ALA A 120 -2.81 13.75 -12.45
C ALA A 120 -1.83 12.80 -13.18
N GLU A 121 -0.68 13.32 -13.56
CA GLU A 121 0.48 12.56 -13.99
C GLU A 121 1.53 12.59 -12.88
N LEU A 122 1.94 11.41 -12.40
CA LEU A 122 2.91 11.34 -11.32
C LEU A 122 4.29 11.81 -11.83
N PRO A 123 4.92 12.78 -11.16
CA PRO A 123 6.24 13.25 -11.56
C PRO A 123 7.28 12.14 -11.36
N GLN A 124 8.37 12.20 -12.11
CA GLN A 124 9.50 11.28 -11.98
C GLN A 124 10.74 12.03 -11.51
N LEU A 125 11.47 11.43 -10.57
CA LEU A 125 12.74 11.94 -10.09
C LEU A 125 13.73 10.78 -10.03
N ASP A 126 14.83 10.89 -10.77
CA ASP A 126 15.93 9.93 -10.70
C ASP A 126 16.67 10.01 -9.36
N GLY A 127 17.33 8.93 -8.98
CA GLY A 127 18.09 8.85 -7.74
C GLY A 127 18.36 7.41 -7.31
N ASP A 128 18.95 7.27 -6.13
CA ASP A 128 19.29 5.98 -5.54
C ASP A 128 18.05 5.12 -5.26
N LEU A 129 18.28 3.81 -5.11
CA LEU A 129 17.23 2.88 -4.73
C LEU A 129 16.73 3.22 -3.31
N PRO A 130 15.43 3.52 -3.14
CA PRO A 130 14.88 3.83 -1.82
C PRO A 130 15.01 2.64 -0.87
N GLN A 131 15.44 2.91 0.36
CA GLN A 131 15.58 1.91 1.43
C GLN A 131 14.92 2.41 2.71
N LEU A 132 14.42 1.48 3.52
CA LEU A 132 13.83 1.75 4.83
C LEU A 132 14.52 0.90 5.89
N ALA A 133 14.71 1.46 7.08
CA ALA A 133 15.24 0.71 8.23
C ALA A 133 14.19 -0.29 8.74
N SER A 134 14.62 -1.48 9.18
CA SER A 134 13.70 -2.54 9.65
C SER A 134 12.82 -2.12 10.83
N ASP A 135 13.34 -1.28 11.71
CA ASP A 135 12.65 -0.78 12.90
C ASP A 135 11.81 0.48 12.63
N GLN A 136 11.88 1.04 11.42
CA GLN A 136 11.11 2.22 11.05
C GLN A 136 9.61 1.91 11.12
N LEU A 137 8.88 2.69 11.93
CA LEU A 137 7.42 2.67 11.97
C LEU A 137 6.89 3.27 10.65
N VAL A 138 6.18 2.47 9.85
CA VAL A 138 5.68 2.90 8.53
C VAL A 138 4.17 3.00 8.46
N ALA A 139 3.46 2.29 9.36
CA ALA A 139 2.01 2.34 9.40
C ALA A 139 1.43 2.11 10.81
N ILE A 140 0.25 2.66 11.05
CA ILE A 140 -0.61 2.35 12.20
C ILE A 140 -2.00 1.97 11.66
N GLY A 141 -2.41 0.74 11.91
CA GLY A 141 -3.74 0.23 11.56
C GLY A 141 -4.75 0.35 12.69
N PHE A 142 -5.96 0.82 12.37
CA PHE A 142 -7.06 0.89 13.33
C PHE A 142 -8.09 -0.22 13.07
N THR A 143 -8.42 -0.99 14.11
CA THR A 143 -9.52 -1.96 14.05
C THR A 143 -10.81 -1.32 14.54
N SER A 144 -11.95 -1.75 14.00
CA SER A 144 -13.27 -1.37 14.51
C SER A 144 -13.43 -1.96 15.92
N GLY A 145 -13.01 -1.23 16.95
CA GLY A 145 -13.16 -1.65 18.33
C GLY A 145 -14.64 -1.66 18.70
N SER A 146 -15.17 -2.81 19.11
CA SER A 146 -16.53 -2.94 19.65
C SER A 146 -16.75 -2.16 20.96
N THR A 147 -15.68 -1.67 21.58
CA THR A 147 -15.65 -0.96 22.87
C THR A 147 -15.53 0.57 22.74
N GLY A 148 -15.61 1.12 21.52
CA GLY A 148 -15.74 2.57 21.28
C GLY A 148 -14.44 3.34 21.04
N THR A 149 -13.27 2.75 21.27
CA THR A 149 -11.98 3.38 20.88
C THR A 149 -11.16 2.40 20.03
N PRO A 150 -10.89 2.71 18.75
CA PRO A 150 -10.06 1.87 17.89
C PRO A 150 -8.68 1.62 18.50
N SER A 151 -8.27 0.34 18.55
CA SER A 151 -6.91 -0.03 18.97
C SER A 151 -5.93 0.26 17.84
N ALA A 152 -4.85 0.97 18.17
CA ALA A 152 -3.78 1.32 17.25
C ALA A 152 -2.78 0.17 17.13
N ASN A 153 -2.59 -0.34 15.92
CA ASN A 153 -1.68 -1.45 15.63
C ASN A 153 -0.48 -0.92 14.84
N SER A 154 0.61 -0.65 15.55
CA SER A 154 1.88 -0.19 14.95
C SER A 154 2.53 -1.27 14.10
N LYS A 155 3.02 -0.88 12.92
CA LYS A 155 3.69 -1.76 11.95
C LYS A 155 5.01 -1.15 11.50
N THR A 156 6.09 -1.85 11.82
CA THR A 156 7.43 -1.49 11.31
C THR A 156 7.66 -2.10 9.92
N TRP A 157 8.60 -1.55 9.16
CA TRP A 157 8.97 -2.11 7.87
C TRP A 157 9.43 -3.57 7.98
N GLY A 158 10.24 -3.88 9.00
CA GLY A 158 10.67 -5.24 9.33
C GLY A 158 9.52 -6.19 9.63
N SER A 159 8.47 -5.72 10.30
CA SER A 159 7.27 -6.54 10.54
C SER A 159 6.53 -6.88 9.25
N PHE A 160 6.49 -5.95 8.29
CA PHE A 160 5.89 -6.18 6.97
C PHE A 160 6.74 -7.05 6.05
N LEU A 161 8.07 -6.92 6.11
CA LEU A 161 8.99 -7.86 5.44
C LEU A 161 8.75 -9.29 5.93
N ALA A 162 8.66 -9.47 7.25
CA ALA A 162 8.45 -10.78 7.86
C ALA A 162 7.08 -11.39 7.50
N SER A 163 5.99 -10.62 7.63
CA SER A 163 4.64 -11.10 7.28
C SER A 163 4.51 -11.40 5.78
N THR A 164 5.09 -10.56 4.92
CA THR A 164 5.02 -10.77 3.47
C THR A 164 5.84 -12.00 3.05
N ALA A 165 6.98 -12.26 3.68
CA ALA A 165 7.73 -13.49 3.45
C ALA A 165 6.92 -14.75 3.82
N GLN A 166 6.17 -14.70 4.94
CA GLN A 166 5.26 -15.79 5.34
C GLN A 166 4.11 -15.97 4.36
N ASN A 167 3.50 -14.86 3.89
CA ASN A 167 2.45 -14.90 2.88
C ASN A 167 2.97 -15.51 1.57
N LEU A 168 4.15 -15.11 1.12
CA LEU A 168 4.78 -15.68 -0.07
C LEU A 168 5.02 -17.18 0.10
N GLN A 169 5.59 -17.61 1.23
CA GLN A 169 5.81 -19.03 1.50
C GLN A 169 4.51 -19.85 1.48
N ALA A 170 3.42 -19.30 2.03
CA ALA A 170 2.13 -19.99 2.07
C ALA A 170 1.44 -20.08 0.70
N LEU A 171 1.67 -19.10 -0.18
CA LEU A 171 0.90 -18.93 -1.41
C LEU A 171 1.66 -19.25 -2.69
N GLN A 172 3.00 -19.29 -2.67
CA GLN A 172 3.83 -19.46 -3.87
C GLN A 172 3.45 -20.71 -4.68
N SER A 173 3.02 -21.79 -4.03
CA SER A 173 2.58 -23.01 -4.71
C SER A 173 1.41 -22.82 -5.67
N LEU A 174 0.62 -21.74 -5.52
CA LEU A 174 -0.49 -21.41 -6.40
C LEU A 174 -0.05 -20.92 -7.79
N TRP A 175 1.18 -20.42 -7.93
CA TRP A 175 1.72 -19.88 -9.19
C TRP A 175 3.13 -20.39 -9.53
N GLY A 176 3.77 -21.18 -8.66
CA GLY A 176 5.10 -21.72 -8.87
C GLY A 176 6.15 -20.62 -9.04
N ASP A 177 6.94 -20.71 -10.11
CA ASP A 177 7.98 -19.74 -10.46
C ASP A 177 7.46 -18.56 -11.30
N ALA A 178 6.16 -18.54 -11.64
CA ALA A 178 5.57 -17.45 -12.40
C ALA A 178 5.37 -16.20 -11.53
N GLN A 179 5.29 -15.04 -12.19
CA GLN A 179 4.88 -13.79 -11.55
C GLN A 179 3.36 -13.59 -11.73
N PRO A 180 2.53 -13.80 -10.69
CA PRO A 180 1.08 -13.65 -10.83
C PRO A 180 0.65 -12.18 -10.94
N ALA A 181 -0.47 -11.96 -11.62
CA ALA A 181 -1.19 -10.69 -11.55
C ALA A 181 -2.22 -10.72 -10.42
N LEU A 182 -2.17 -9.72 -9.54
CA LEU A 182 -3.03 -9.53 -8.40
C LEU A 182 -4.18 -8.59 -8.76
N VAL A 183 -5.41 -9.08 -8.66
CA VAL A 183 -6.63 -8.26 -8.75
C VAL A 183 -7.27 -8.26 -7.37
N ALA A 184 -7.53 -7.09 -6.81
CA ALA A 184 -8.06 -6.97 -5.46
C ALA A 184 -9.38 -6.21 -5.42
N THR A 185 -10.36 -6.73 -4.69
CA THR A 185 -11.62 -6.03 -4.36
C THR A 185 -11.59 -5.41 -2.97
N VAL A 186 -10.64 -5.85 -2.13
CA VAL A 186 -10.47 -5.39 -0.75
C VAL A 186 -9.83 -3.99 -0.68
N PRO A 187 -10.25 -3.10 0.22
CA PRO A 187 -9.62 -1.79 0.39
C PRO A 187 -8.16 -1.91 0.87
N SER A 188 -7.26 -1.10 0.32
CA SER A 188 -5.82 -1.14 0.61
C SER A 188 -5.46 -0.79 2.06
N GLN A 189 -6.27 0.03 2.72
CA GLN A 189 -6.04 0.47 4.11
C GLN A 189 -6.35 -0.60 5.16
N HIS A 190 -7.11 -1.65 4.83
CA HIS A 190 -7.32 -2.75 5.77
C HIS A 190 -6.12 -3.69 5.77
N MET A 191 -5.79 -4.30 6.91
CA MET A 191 -4.60 -5.15 7.03
C MET A 191 -4.53 -6.26 5.97
N TYR A 192 -5.65 -6.92 5.65
CA TYR A 192 -5.67 -7.93 4.58
C TYR A 192 -5.38 -7.34 3.20
N GLY A 193 -5.92 -6.16 2.87
CA GLY A 193 -5.62 -5.46 1.62
C GLY A 193 -4.19 -4.90 1.59
N MET A 194 -3.68 -4.42 2.72
CA MET A 194 -2.30 -3.94 2.87
C MET A 194 -1.31 -5.08 2.60
N GLU A 195 -1.46 -6.21 3.29
CA GLU A 195 -0.56 -7.36 3.13
C GLU A 195 -0.62 -7.93 1.70
N MET A 196 -1.82 -8.08 1.14
CA MET A 196 -2.01 -8.84 -0.10
C MET A 196 -1.97 -7.98 -1.37
N ALA A 197 -2.39 -6.71 -1.32
CA ALA A 197 -2.52 -5.85 -2.49
C ALA A 197 -1.57 -4.64 -2.49
N VAL A 198 -0.83 -4.41 -1.39
CA VAL A 198 0.18 -3.35 -1.29
C VAL A 198 1.57 -3.95 -1.08
N LEU A 199 1.75 -4.76 -0.04
CA LEU A 199 3.05 -5.30 0.33
C LEU A 199 3.49 -6.48 -0.55
N LEU A 200 2.59 -7.40 -0.87
CA LEU A 200 2.89 -8.53 -1.75
C LEU A 200 3.47 -8.11 -3.11
N PRO A 201 2.89 -7.16 -3.89
CA PRO A 201 3.50 -6.74 -5.15
C PRO A 201 4.86 -6.01 -4.99
N LEU A 202 5.10 -5.34 -3.84
CA LEU A 202 6.39 -4.73 -3.56
C LEU A 202 7.47 -5.78 -3.27
N LEU A 203 7.16 -6.75 -2.41
CA LEU A 203 8.16 -7.61 -1.78
C LEU A 203 8.23 -9.02 -2.35
N ALA A 204 7.25 -9.44 -3.15
CA ALA A 204 7.21 -10.69 -3.88
C ALA A 204 7.15 -10.44 -5.41
N PRO A 205 7.49 -11.44 -6.25
CA PRO A 205 7.41 -11.31 -7.69
C PRO A 205 5.94 -11.37 -8.15
N ALA A 206 5.18 -10.31 -7.91
CA ALA A 206 3.78 -10.18 -8.30
C ALA A 206 3.49 -8.82 -8.97
N THR A 207 2.55 -8.81 -9.91
CA THR A 207 2.10 -7.61 -10.63
C THR A 207 0.77 -7.12 -10.06
N LEU A 208 0.65 -5.85 -9.70
CA LEU A 208 -0.58 -5.24 -9.21
C LEU A 208 -1.47 -4.77 -10.37
N GLN A 209 -2.76 -5.14 -10.38
CA GLN A 209 -3.77 -4.42 -11.16
C GLN A 209 -4.18 -3.14 -10.39
N ALA A 210 -4.02 -1.98 -11.02
CA ALA A 210 -4.12 -0.68 -10.35
C ALA A 210 -5.55 -0.27 -9.95
N GLY A 211 -6.58 -0.89 -10.53
CA GLY A 211 -7.98 -0.57 -10.26
C GLY A 211 -8.50 -1.12 -8.94
N ARG A 212 -9.68 -0.63 -8.55
CA ARG A 212 -10.46 -1.15 -7.43
C ARG A 212 -11.82 -1.65 -7.94
N PRO A 213 -11.86 -2.82 -8.60
CA PRO A 213 -13.13 -3.37 -9.08
C PRO A 213 -14.08 -3.61 -7.90
N PHE A 214 -15.33 -3.15 -8.05
CA PHE A 214 -16.34 -3.27 -7.01
C PHE A 214 -17.46 -4.23 -7.43
N PHE A 215 -18.05 -4.05 -8.61
CA PHE A 215 -19.09 -4.92 -9.12
C PHE A 215 -18.51 -6.18 -9.82
N PRO A 216 -19.28 -7.26 -9.95
CA PRO A 216 -18.82 -8.48 -10.62
C PRO A 216 -18.24 -8.25 -12.02
N GLN A 217 -18.91 -7.43 -12.84
CA GLN A 217 -18.42 -7.11 -14.18
C GLN A 217 -17.09 -6.33 -14.15
N ASP A 218 -16.89 -5.46 -13.16
CA ASP A 218 -15.63 -4.73 -13.00
C ASP A 218 -14.47 -5.70 -12.71
N VAL A 219 -14.73 -6.76 -11.93
CA VAL A 219 -13.74 -7.80 -11.64
C VAL A 219 -13.37 -8.55 -12.91
N VAL A 220 -14.35 -8.91 -13.76
CA VAL A 220 -14.09 -9.54 -15.06
C VAL A 220 -13.22 -8.63 -15.94
N LEU A 221 -13.56 -7.35 -16.05
CA LEU A 221 -12.80 -6.38 -16.84
C LEU A 221 -11.36 -6.22 -16.29
N ALA A 222 -11.20 -6.14 -14.97
CA ALA A 222 -9.88 -6.05 -14.34
C ALA A 222 -9.04 -7.31 -14.60
N LEU A 223 -9.64 -8.51 -14.54
CA LEU A 223 -8.95 -9.77 -14.86
C LEU A 223 -8.55 -9.85 -16.34
N GLN A 224 -9.33 -9.28 -17.25
CA GLN A 224 -9.00 -9.22 -18.68
C GLN A 224 -7.84 -8.28 -19.00
N GLN A 225 -7.58 -7.27 -18.16
CA GLN A 225 -6.47 -6.33 -18.32
C GLN A 225 -5.09 -6.93 -17.98
N VAL A 226 -5.05 -8.10 -17.33
CA VAL A 226 -3.81 -8.69 -16.82
C VAL A 226 -3.56 -10.11 -17.35
N GLN A 227 -2.29 -10.48 -17.43
CA GLN A 227 -1.85 -11.79 -17.90
C GLN A 227 -2.01 -12.87 -16.80
N ALA A 228 -2.12 -14.13 -17.21
CA ALA A 228 -2.12 -15.27 -16.31
C ALA A 228 -0.68 -15.63 -15.85
N PRO A 229 -0.51 -16.24 -14.66
CA PRO A 229 -1.55 -16.61 -13.69
C PRO A 229 -2.14 -15.41 -12.95
N ARG A 230 -3.43 -15.49 -12.59
CA ARG A 230 -4.17 -14.40 -11.92
C ARG A 230 -4.58 -14.83 -10.52
N VAL A 231 -4.43 -13.95 -9.54
CA VAL A 231 -4.86 -14.16 -8.16
C VAL A 231 -5.88 -13.09 -7.81
N LEU A 232 -7.09 -13.54 -7.45
CA LEU A 232 -8.14 -12.65 -6.97
C LEU A 232 -8.09 -12.56 -5.44
N ILE A 233 -7.91 -11.34 -4.93
CA ILE A 233 -7.84 -11.02 -3.50
C ILE A 233 -9.19 -10.40 -3.11
N THR A 234 -10.03 -11.17 -2.43
CA THR A 234 -11.44 -10.82 -2.22
C THR A 234 -11.97 -11.28 -0.86
N THR A 235 -13.19 -10.88 -0.52
CA THR A 235 -13.90 -11.29 0.71
C THR A 235 -14.96 -12.34 0.39
N PRO A 236 -15.42 -13.12 1.39
CA PRO A 236 -16.53 -14.07 1.20
C PRO A 236 -17.80 -13.42 0.63
N VAL A 237 -18.09 -12.18 1.02
CA VAL A 237 -19.27 -11.44 0.52
C VAL A 237 -19.12 -11.11 -0.97
N HIS A 238 -17.97 -10.57 -1.39
CA HIS A 238 -17.73 -10.30 -2.82
C HIS A 238 -17.64 -11.59 -3.63
N LEU A 239 -17.04 -12.65 -3.09
CA LEU A 239 -16.96 -13.93 -3.78
C LEU A 239 -18.35 -14.54 -4.02
N LYS A 240 -19.25 -14.46 -3.03
CA LYS A 240 -20.63 -14.88 -3.19
C LYS A 240 -21.33 -14.08 -4.30
N ALA A 241 -21.22 -12.75 -4.27
CA ALA A 241 -21.82 -11.89 -5.30
C ALA A 241 -21.28 -12.18 -6.70
N LEU A 242 -19.99 -12.48 -6.84
CA LEU A 242 -19.38 -12.90 -8.10
C LEU A 242 -20.00 -14.20 -8.62
N VAL A 243 -20.05 -15.24 -7.78
CA VAL A 243 -20.63 -16.55 -8.16
C VAL A 243 -22.10 -16.44 -8.51
N GLU A 244 -22.88 -15.63 -7.77
CA GLU A 244 -24.32 -15.46 -8.00
C GLU A 244 -24.64 -14.61 -9.24
N SER A 245 -23.71 -13.77 -9.70
CA SER A 245 -23.94 -12.87 -10.84
C SER A 245 -23.94 -13.55 -12.21
N GLY A 246 -23.36 -14.75 -12.32
CA GLY A 246 -23.31 -15.52 -13.57
C GLY A 246 -22.40 -14.95 -14.67
N VAL A 247 -21.51 -14.00 -14.33
CA VAL A 247 -20.49 -13.44 -15.24
C VAL A 247 -19.20 -14.24 -15.27
#